data_AF-A0A815JR96-F1
#
_entry.id   AF-A0A815JR96-F1
#
_cell.length_a   1.000
_cell.length_b   1.000
_cell.length_c   1.000
_cell.angle_alpha   90.00
_cell.angle_beta   90.00
_cell.angle_gamma   90.00
#
_symmetry.space_group_name_H-M   'P 1'
#
loop_
_entity.id
_entity.type
_entity.pdbx_description
1 polymer ?
#
loop_
_entity_poly.entity_id
_entity_poly.type
_entity_poly.pdbx_seq_one_letter_code
_entity_poly.pdbx_strand_id
1 'polypeptide(L)' 'VSFLDLLINNKNGILSTSVHHKPAAEPCVVPFISDHPRHVFSNIIQAALLRAVRYSSTFDIFEKERRAIRLMLLYNG' A
#
# COMPACT_ATOMS: atom_id res chain seq x y z
N VAL A 1 -11.63 -1.36 11.85
CA VAL A 1 -12.62 -0.95 10.84
C VAL A 1 -11.89 -0.60 9.56
N SER A 2 -12.37 -1.11 8.42
CA SER A 2 -11.83 -0.76 7.11
C SER A 2 -12.76 0.24 6.42
N PHE A 3 -12.20 1.31 5.88
CA PHE A 3 -12.92 2.28 5.06
C PHE A 3 -12.02 2.73 3.91
N LEU A 4 -12.44 2.48 2.67
CA LEU A 4 -11.60 2.62 1.48
C LEU A 4 -10.27 1.87 1.66
N ASP A 5 -9.15 2.59 1.58
CA ASP A 5 -7.78 2.08 1.74
C ASP A 5 -7.22 2.31 3.15
N LEU A 6 -8.05 2.72 4.11
CA LEU A 6 -7.65 2.99 5.50
C LEU A 6 -8.14 1.89 6.43
N LEU A 7 -7.22 1.32 7.20
CA LEU A 7 -7.52 0.42 8.30
C LEU A 7 -7.34 1.17 9.61
N ILE A 8 -8.42 1.29 10.38
CA ILE A 8 -8.42 1.91 11.70
C ILE A 8 -8.50 0.79 12.74
N ASN A 9 -7.57 0.80 13.69
CA ASN A 9 -7.53 -0.16 14.79
C ASN A 9 -7.50 0.58 16.14
N ASN A 10 -8.37 0.19 17.06
CA ASN A 10 -8.39 0.70 18.42
C ASN A 10 -7.76 -0.35 19.33
N LYS A 11 -6.60 -0.03 19.92
CA LYS A 11 -5.96 -0.86 20.94
C LYS A 11 -6.01 -0.11 22.26
N ASN A 12 -6.88 -0.57 23.17
CA ASN A 12 -7.01 -0.03 24.53
C ASN A 12 -7.25 1.49 24.57
N GLY A 13 -8.07 2.02 23.68
CA GLY A 13 -8.37 3.46 23.59
C GLY A 13 -7.39 4.25 22.72
N ILE A 14 -6.30 3.64 22.25
CA ILE A 14 -5.35 4.26 21.33
C ILE A 14 -5.73 3.87 19.91
N LEU A 15 -6.08 4.87 19.10
CA LEU A 15 -6.33 4.71 17.68
C LEU A 15 -5.00 4.61 16.92
N SER A 16 -4.91 3.62 16.05
CA SER A 16 -3.82 3.44 15.10
C SER A 16 -4.40 3.25 13.71
N THR A 17 -3.69 3.73 12.70
CA THR A 17 -4.11 3.64 11.31
C THR A 17 -3.02 3.01 10.46
N SER A 18 -3.41 2.23 9.46
CA SER A 18 -2.53 1.67 8.44
C SER A 18 -3.24 1.62 7.10
N VAL A 19 -2.52 1.24 6.05
CA VAL A 19 -3.15 0.91 4.77
C VAL A 19 -4.01 -0.35 4.96
N HIS A 20 -5.21 -0.32 4.40
CA HIS A 20 -6.07 -1.50 4.31
C HIS A 20 -5.72 -2.29 3.05
N HIS A 21 -5.27 -3.52 3.24
CA HIS A 21 -5.05 -4.48 2.16
C HIS A 21 -6.30 -5.34 1.97
N LYS A 22 -6.89 -5.28 0.78
CA LYS A 22 -8.01 -6.15 0.42
C LYS A 22 -7.51 -7.60 0.34
N PRO A 23 -8.23 -8.60 0.91
CA PRO A 23 -7.79 -9.99 0.87
C PRO A 23 -7.57 -10.56 -0.54
N ALA A 24 -8.30 -10.04 -1.53
CA ALA A 24 -8.20 -10.45 -2.93
C ALA A 24 -7.18 -9.63 -3.74
N ALA A 25 -6.42 -8.73 -3.12
CA ALA A 25 -5.39 -7.97 -3.82
C ALA A 25 -4.22 -8.87 -4.17
N GLU A 26 -3.78 -8.84 -5.43
CA GLU A 26 -2.59 -9.56 -5.85
C GLU A 26 -1.31 -8.94 -5.25
N PRO A 27 -0.29 -9.76 -4.96
CA PRO A 27 0.98 -9.28 -4.41
C PRO A 27 1.88 -8.60 -5.45
N CYS A 28 1.48 -8.58 -6.73
CA CYS A 28 2.20 -7.99 -7.84
C CYS A 28 1.32 -6.99 -8.61
N VAL A 29 1.95 -6.22 -9.50
CA VAL A 29 1.23 -5.32 -10.41
C VAL A 29 0.98 -6.13 -11.68
N VAL A 30 -0.27 -6.48 -11.94
CA VAL A 30 -0.61 -7.22 -13.15
C VAL A 30 -0.10 -6.49 -14.40
N PRO A 31 0.37 -7.22 -15.42
CA PRO A 31 0.75 -6.63 -16.70
C PRO A 31 -0.43 -5.82 -17.26
N PHE A 32 -0.30 -4.50 -17.30
CA PHE A 32 -1.32 -3.64 -17.89
C PHE A 32 -1.05 -3.49 -19.38
N ILE A 33 -2.12 -3.56 -20.16
CA ILE A 33 -2.12 -3.07 -21.54
C ILE A 33 -2.42 -1.57 -21.42
N SER A 34 -1.37 -0.76 -21.48
CA SER A 34 -1.45 0.70 -21.44
C SER A 34 -0.57 1.27 -22.54
N ASP A 35 -0.99 2.38 -23.14
CA ASP A 35 -0.17 3.11 -24.12
C ASP A 35 1.14 3.66 -23.50
N HIS A 36 1.20 3.76 -22.16
CA HIS A 36 2.34 4.29 -21.41
C HIS A 36 2.73 3.42 -20.21
N PRO A 37 3.22 2.20 -20.47
CA PRO A 37 3.34 1.17 -19.45
C PRO A 37 4.29 1.55 -18.30
N ARG A 38 5.42 2.20 -18.61
CA ARG A 38 6.39 2.65 -17.61
C ARG A 38 5.83 3.73 -16.68
N HIS A 39 5.05 4.66 -17.23
CA HIS A 39 4.47 5.76 -16.45
C HIS A 39 3.40 5.26 -15.48
N VAL A 40 2.53 4.37 -15.96
CA VAL A 40 1.51 3.72 -15.12
C VAL A 40 2.17 2.94 -13.99
N PHE A 41 3.19 2.13 -14.29
CA PHE A 41 3.94 1.41 -13.28
C PHE A 41 4.50 2.33 -12.20
N SER A 42 5.26 3.36 -12.60
CA SER A 42 5.87 4.31 -11.66
C SER A 42 4.82 5.00 -10.78
N ASN A 43 3.71 5.42 -11.38
CA ASN A 43 2.63 6.08 -10.67
C ASN A 43 1.94 5.16 -9.65
N ILE A 44 1.77 3.87 -9.95
CA ILE A 44 1.22 2.89 -8.99
C ILE A 44 2.11 2.82 -7.74
N ILE A 45 3.43 2.73 -7.94
CA ILE A 45 4.40 2.66 -6.83
C ILE A 45 4.38 3.95 -6.01
N GLN A 46 4.42 5.11 -6.68
CA GLN A 46 4.37 6.41 -6.01
C GLN A 46 3.07 6.59 -5.23
N ALA A 47 1.93 6.22 -5.81
CA ALA A 47 0.63 6.29 -5.15
C ALA A 47 0.53 5.33 -3.95
N ALA A 48 1.11 4.14 -4.04
CA ALA A 48 1.19 3.21 -2.91
C ALA A 48 2.03 3.79 -1.76
N LEU A 49 3.20 4.37 -2.07
CA LEU A 49 4.06 5.01 -1.07
C LEU A 49 3.38 6.22 -0.43
N LEU A 50 2.74 7.08 -1.21
CA LEU A 50 1.99 8.23 -0.71
C LEU A 50 0.85 7.81 0.22
N ARG A 51 0.12 6.75 -0.11
CA ARG A 51 -0.90 6.17 0.77
C ARG A 51 -0.29 5.63 2.06
N ALA A 52 0.83 4.91 1.98
CA ALA A 52 1.54 4.41 3.15
C ALA A 52 1.95 5.53 4.11
N VAL A 53 2.51 6.64 3.59
CA VAL A 53 2.86 7.81 4.40
C VAL A 53 1.63 8.45 5.04
N ARG A 54 0.54 8.62 4.29
CA ARG A 54 -0.68 9.29 4.78
C ARG A 54 -1.44 8.48 5.82
N TYR A 55 -1.48 7.16 5.67
CA TYR A 55 -2.37 6.30 6.45
C TYR A 55 -1.68 5.63 7.64
N SER A 56 -0.35 5.60 7.69
CA SER A 56 0.37 4.99 8.80
C SER A 56 0.46 5.96 9.98
N SER A 57 -0.16 5.63 11.11
CA SER A 57 -0.13 6.47 12.31
C SER A 57 1.23 6.46 13.03
N THR A 58 2.09 5.49 12.72
CA THR A 58 3.44 5.39 13.29
C THR A 58 4.45 5.03 12.20
N PHE A 59 5.72 5.34 12.47
CA PHE A 59 6.82 5.00 11.56
C PHE A 59 6.96 3.48 11.37
N ASP A 60 6.76 2.68 12.42
CA ASP A 60 6.82 1.22 12.32
C ASP A 60 5.74 0.64 11.40
N ILE A 61 4.54 1.23 11.42
CA ILE A 61 3.45 0.84 10.50
C ILE A 61 3.85 1.22 9.08
N PHE A 62 4.38 2.42 8.87
CA PHE A 62 4.88 2.86 7.56
C PHE A 62 5.98 1.93 7.04
N GLU A 63 6.94 1.54 7.87
CA GLU A 63 8.02 0.64 7.48
C GLU A 63 7.51 -0.74 7.06
N LYS A 64 6.45 -1.26 7.68
CA LYS A 64 5.80 -2.49 7.24
C LYS A 64 5.19 -2.34 5.85
N GLU A 65 4.47 -1.24 5.61
CA GLU A 65 3.89 -0.94 4.29
C GLU A 65 4.98 -0.77 3.22
N ARG A 66 6.07 -0.09 3.55
CA ARG A 66 7.21 0.10 2.66
C ARG A 66 7.88 -1.23 2.29
N ARG A 67 7.95 -2.19 3.21
CA ARG A 67 8.44 -3.55 2.92
C ARG A 67 7.49 -4.31 2.00
N ALA A 68 6.18 -4.20 2.20
CA ALA A 68 5.20 -4.81 1.30
C ALA A 68 5.30 -4.26 -0.13
N ILE A 69 5.45 -2.93 -0.28
CA ILE A 69 5.66 -2.29 -1.59
C ILE A 69 6.97 -2.76 -2.25
N ARG A 70 8.04 -2.93 -1.47
CA ARG A 70 9.30 -3.51 -1.97
C ARG A 70 9.14 -4.95 -2.45
N LEU A 71 8.40 -5.78 -1.71
CA LEU A 71 8.09 -7.14 -2.14
C LEU A 71 7.29 -7.13 -3.45
N MET A 72 6.30 -6.25 -3.55
CA MET A 72 5.55 -6.06 -4.79
C MET A 72 6.49 -5.72 -5.95
N LEU A 73 7.42 -4.78 -5.79
CA LEU A 73 8.42 -4.46 -6.82
C LEU A 73 9.26 -5.68 -7.22
N LEU A 74 9.75 -6.47 -6.26
CA LEU A 74 10.55 -7.66 -6.53
C LEU A 74 9.78 -8.73 -7.32
N TYR A 75 8.48 -8.89 -7.06
CA TYR A 75 7.63 -9.81 -7.82
C TYR A 75 7.37 -9.36 -9.27
N ASN A 76 7.59 -8.09 -9.58
CA ASN A 76 7.34 -7.53 -10.91
C ASN A 76 8.56 -7.59 -11.86
N GLY A 77 9.70 -8.12 -11.41
CA GLY A 77 10.94 -8.22 -12.20
C GLY A 77 11.79 -6.96 -12.14
#